data_AF-A0A482XBY0-F1
#
_entry.id   AF-A0A482XBY0-F1
#
_cell.length_a   1.000
_cell.length_b   1.000
_cell.length_c   1.000
_cell.angle_alpha   90.00
_cell.angle_beta   90.00
_cell.angle_gamma   90.00
#
_symmetry.space_group_name_H-M   'P 1'
#
loop_
_entity.id
_entity.type
_entity.pdbx_description
1 polymer ?
#
loop_
_entity_poly.entity_id
_entity_poly.type
_entity_poly.pdbx_seq_one_letter_code
_entity_poly.pdbx_strand_id
1 'polypeptide(L)' 'KLDWDAKTKGLVLSSFFWGYIVTQIPAGHIAGKFGPKFLLGGSMIVCGILTLLTPIISMQAGWKFLCFLRLLEGLCQ' A
#
# COMPACT_ATOMS: atom_id res chain seq x y z
N LYS A 1 -18.93 10.92 9.89
CA LYS A 1 -18.66 9.48 10.10
C LYS A 1 -18.91 8.80 8.78
N LEU A 2 -17.90 8.17 8.17
CA LEU A 2 -18.11 7.42 6.93
C LEU A 2 -18.89 6.15 7.30
N ASP A 3 -20.17 6.08 6.91
CA ASP A 3 -21.07 4.92 7.05
C ASP A 3 -20.61 3.76 6.15
N TRP A 4 -19.42 3.24 6.43
CA TRP A 4 -18.90 2.06 5.77
C TRP A 4 -19.20 0.85 6.64
N ASP A 5 -19.95 -0.07 6.04
CA ASP A 5 -20.29 -1.36 6.59
C ASP A 5 -19.03 -2.12 7.06
N ALA A 6 -19.16 -2.90 8.14
CA ALA A 6 -18.05 -3.65 8.73
C ALA A 6 -17.38 -4.58 7.70
N LYS A 7 -18.14 -5.10 6.72
CA LYS A 7 -17.57 -5.88 5.61
C LYS A 7 -16.61 -5.06 4.75
N THR A 8 -16.96 -3.82 4.43
CA THR A 8 -16.12 -2.97 3.57
C THR A 8 -14.83 -2.60 4.28
N LYS A 9 -14.88 -2.35 5.60
CA LYS A 9 -13.68 -2.14 6.42
C LYS A 9 -12.79 -3.38 6.46
N GLY A 10 -13.39 -4.57 6.58
CA GLY A 10 -12.65 -5.84 6.53
C GLY A 10 -11.95 -6.06 5.19
N LEU A 11 -12.64 -5.79 4.08
CA LEU A 11 -12.07 -5.90 2.73
C LEU A 11 -10.87 -4.96 2.51
N VAL A 12 -10.95 -3.71 3.00
CA VAL A 12 -9.84 -2.75 2.92
C VAL A 12 -8.63 -3.22 3.74
N LEU A 13 -8.87 -3.81 4.90
CA LEU A 13 -7.81 -4.31 5.75
C LEU A 13 -7.15 -5.54 5.10
N SER A 14 -7.94 -6.49 4.59
CA SER A 14 -7.43 -7.68 3.90
C SER A 14 -6.71 -7.34 2.60
N SER A 15 -7.12 -6.29 1.88
CA SER A 15 -6.45 -5.87 0.65
C SER A 15 -5.01 -5.38 0.90
N PHE A 16 -4.77 -4.73 2.05
CA PHE A 16 -3.41 -4.34 2.47
C PHE A 16 -2.49 -5.56 2.67
N PHE A 17 -2.99 -6.62 3.34
CA PHE A 17 -2.21 -7.83 3.59
C PHE A 17 -1.87 -8.61 2.31
N TRP A 18 -2.78 -8.65 1.34
CA TRP A 18 -2.52 -9.29 0.06
C TRP A 18 -1.41 -8.58 -0.73
N GLY A 19 -1.38 -7.24 -0.70
CA GLY A 19 -0.28 -6.46 -1.27
C GLY A 19 1.05 -6.81 -0.59
N TYR A 20 1.08 -6.75 0.74
CA TYR A 20 2.29 -7.01 1.53
C TYR A 20 2.91 -8.39 1.23
N ILE A 21 2.10 -9.45 1.21
CA ILE A 21 2.60 -10.82 0.95
C ILE A 21 3.18 -10.94 -0.47
N VAL A 22 2.54 -10.31 -1.46
CA VAL A 22 3.00 -10.35 -2.85
C VAL A 22 4.32 -9.62 -3.04
N THR A 23 4.59 -8.52 -2.32
CA THR A 23 5.88 -7.83 -2.40
C THR A 23 6.97 -8.58 -1.62
N GLN A 24 6.66 -9.17 -0.48
CA GLN A 24 7.66 -9.82 0.37
C GLN A 24 8.41 -10.97 -0.34
N ILE A 25 7.72 -11.76 -1.16
CA ILE A 25 8.33 -12.89 -1.90
C ILE A 25 9.43 -12.42 -2.88
N PRO A 26 9.17 -11.49 -3.84
CA PRO A 26 10.19 -10.97 -4.75
C PRO A 26 11.17 -10.00 -4.09
N ALA A 27 10.75 -9.24 -3.06
CA ALA A 27 11.63 -8.28 -2.39
C ALA A 27 12.88 -8.95 -1.80
N GLY A 28 12.74 -10.15 -1.23
CA GLY A 28 13.89 -10.94 -0.74
C GLY A 28 14.87 -11.32 -1.86
N HIS A 29 14.36 -11.66 -3.04
CA HIS A 29 15.20 -12.00 -4.20
C HIS A 29 15.92 -10.77 -4.76
N ILE A 30 15.23 -9.62 -4.86
CA ILE A 30 15.80 -8.38 -5.39
C ILE A 30 16.80 -7.78 -4.39
N ALA A 31 16.55 -7.87 -3.08
CA ALA A 31 17.47 -7.41 -2.03
C ALA A 31 18.82 -8.15 -2.07
N GLY A 32 18.81 -9.45 -2.40
CA GLY A 32 20.02 -10.24 -2.59
C GLY A 32 20.82 -9.84 -3.84
N LYS A 33 20.17 -9.27 -4.87
CA LYS A 33 20.78 -8.96 -6.15
C LYS A 33 21.24 -7.50 -6.29
N PHE A 34 20.45 -6.55 -5.79
CA PHE A 34 20.70 -5.10 -5.89
C PHE A 34 21.15 -4.45 -4.57
N GLY A 35 21.18 -5.23 -3.50
CA GLY A 35 21.47 -4.74 -2.16
C GLY A 35 20.26 -4.05 -1.51
N PRO A 36 20.08 -4.21 -0.19
CA PRO A 36 18.88 -3.73 0.51
C PRO A 36 18.75 -2.20 0.53
N LYS A 37 19.84 -1.47 0.31
CA LYS A 37 19.92 0.00 0.43
C LYS A 37 19.02 0.73 -0.57
N PHE A 38 19.08 0.31 -1.84
CA PHE A 38 18.27 0.89 -2.91
C PHE A 38 16.81 0.46 -2.82
N LEU A 39 16.57 -0.78 -2.36
CA LEU A 39 15.23 -1.32 -2.22
C LEU A 39 14.46 -0.60 -1.11
N LEU A 40 15.09 -0.42 0.06
CA LEU A 40 14.52 0.34 1.18
C LEU A 40 14.36 1.83 0.84
N GLY A 41 15.34 2.45 0.20
CA GLY A 41 15.26 3.87 -0.17
C GLY A 41 14.17 4.13 -1.23
N GLY A 42 14.10 3.30 -2.26
CA GLY A 42 13.08 3.40 -3.31
C GLY A 42 11.68 3.14 -2.78
N SER A 43 11.50 2.10 -1.96
CA SER A 43 10.20 1.78 -1.38
C SER A 43 9.73 2.87 -0.42
N MET A 44 10.61 3.45 0.39
CA MET A 44 10.29 4.56 1.30
C MET A 44 9.84 5.83 0.57
N ILE A 45 10.48 6.18 -0.54
CA ILE A 45 10.08 7.35 -1.35
C ILE A 45 8.70 7.14 -1.96
N VAL A 46 8.47 5.96 -2.57
CA VAL A 46 7.19 5.63 -3.19
C VAL A 46 6.08 5.57 -2.14
N CYS A 47 6.33 4.94 -0.98
CA CYS A 47 5.38 4.89 0.14
C CYS A 47 5.06 6.29 0.69
N GLY A 48 6.06 7.18 0.79
CA GLY A 48 5.87 8.58 1.19
C GLY A 48 4.98 9.37 0.23
N ILE A 49 5.18 9.20 -1.08
CA ILE A 49 4.33 9.85 -2.10
C ILE A 49 2.89 9.35 -2.00
N LEU A 50 2.69 8.04 -1.85
CA LEU A 50 1.34 7.50 -1.68
C LEU A 50 0.65 7.99 -0.41
N THR A 51 1.38 8.07 0.70
CA THR A 51 0.85 8.59 1.98
C THR A 51 0.36 10.04 1.83
N LEU A 52 1.07 10.86 1.06
CA LEU A 52 0.66 12.24 0.76
C LEU A 52 -0.57 12.31 -0.17
N LEU A 53 -0.76 11.34 -1.06
CA LEU A 53 -1.95 11.26 -1.92
C LEU A 53 -3.19 10.72 -1.20
N THR A 54 -3.03 9.91 -0.15
CA THR A 54 -4.13 9.34 0.65
C THR A 54 -5.20 10.37 1.10
N PRO A 55 -4.87 11.54 1.68
CA PRO A 55 -5.89 12.52 2.08
C PRO A 55 -6.60 13.18 0.89
N ILE A 56 -5.92 13.36 -0.25
CA ILE A 56 -6.50 13.97 -1.46
C ILE A 56 -7.53 13.01 -2.08
N ILE A 57 -7.14 11.74 -2.21
CA ILE A 57 -7.97 10.66 -2.76
C ILE A 57 -9.15 10.41 -1.81
N SER A 58 -8.94 10.46 -0.50
CA SER A 58 -10.00 10.34 0.51
C SER A 58 -11.13 11.36 0.36
N MET A 59 -10.83 12.56 -0.13
CA MET A 59 -11.82 13.63 -0.25
C MET A 59 -12.53 13.63 -1.61
N GLN A 60 -11.88 13.17 -2.68
CA GLN A 60 -12.41 13.28 -4.04
C GLN A 60 -12.81 11.94 -4.69
N ALA A 61 -12.22 10.83 -4.29
CA ALA A 61 -12.39 9.54 -4.95
C ALA A 61 -12.88 8.49 -3.95
N GLY A 62 -14.09 7.96 -4.19
CA GLY A 62 -14.78 7.06 -3.28
C GLY A 62 -14.00 5.80 -2.89
N TRP A 63 -14.63 4.99 -2.04
CA TRP A 63 -14.04 3.89 -1.28
C TRP A 63 -13.10 2.92 -2.03
N LYS A 64 -13.37 2.67 -3.31
CA LYS A 64 -12.58 1.77 -4.17
C LYS A 64 -11.16 2.31 -4.45
N PHE A 65 -11.01 3.61 -4.65
CA PHE A 65 -9.71 4.24 -4.91
C PHE A 65 -8.84 4.26 -3.67
N LEU A 66 -9.43 4.52 -2.50
CA LEU A 66 -8.76 4.38 -1.20
C LEU A 66 -8.24 2.95 -0.97
N CYS A 67 -9.04 1.95 -1.34
CA CYS A 67 -8.65 0.54 -1.25
C CYS A 67 -7.42 0.24 -2.11
N PHE A 68 -7.41 0.74 -3.35
CA PHE A 68 -6.29 0.55 -4.28
C PHE A 68 -5.00 1.24 -3.80
N LEU A 69 -5.13 2.47 -3.28
CA LEU A 69 -3.99 3.22 -2.75
C LEU A 69 -3.40 2.56 -1.50
N ARG A 70 -4.25 2.02 -0.63
CA ARG A 70 -3.82 1.22 0.54
C ARG A 70 -3.12 -0.07 0.14
N LEU A 71 -3.57 -0.72 -0.92
CA LEU A 71 -2.92 -1.91 -1.46
C LEU A 71 -1.50 -1.57 -1.96
N LEU A 72 -1.34 -0.42 -2.63
CA LEU A 72 -0.04 0.08 -3.08
C LEU A 72 0.87 0.55 -1.92
N GLU A 73 0.34 1.18 -0.87
CA GLU A 73 1.10 1.47 0.36
C GLU A 73 1.63 0.18 0.99
N GLY A 74 0.78 -0.86 1.10
CA GLY A 74 1.18 -2.17 1.60
C GLY A 74 2.19 -2.90 0.68
N LEU A 75 2.14 -2.66 -0.62
CA LEU A 75 3.13 -3.17 -1.57
C LEU A 75 4.50 -2.49 -1.44
N CYS A 76 4.57 -1.28 -0.87
CA CYS A 76 5.81 -0.53 -0.74
C CYS A 76 6.44 -0.61 0.66
N GLN A 77 5.79 -1.28 1.60
CA GLN A 77 6.25 -1.44 2.97
C GLN A 77 6.78 -2.86 3.18
#